data_AF-B4VU48-F1
#
_entry.id   AF-B4VU48-F1
#
_cell.length_a   1.000
_cell.length_b   1.000
_cell.length_c   1.000
_cell.angle_alpha   90.00
_cell.angle_beta   90.00
_cell.angle_gamma   90.00
#
_symmetry.space_group_name_H-M   'P 1'
#
loop_
_entity.id
_entity.type
_entity.pdbx_description
1 polymer ?
#
loop_
_entity_poly.entity_id
_entity_poly.type
_entity_poly.pdbx_seq_one_letter_code
_entity_poly.pdbx_strand_id
1 'polypeptide(L)'
;MLVSINESCVILYRFNSMSINGDLTDFFLDEIIKYLQISHKTGLLMLVYKTNHFFWLNKGCLVAASHRTDGLGLYSLILEVSLVKETSLKRVIDSAYNNSLPLGIFLHENGFLSVKTLKMLFEVQVIRELHIIEHEAKIGFSFDQCATIPNMELTGLKLPLDYLLCPNLYWTESTQNDVSRQPQKKIIAMAYD
;
A
#
# COMPACT_ATOMS: atom_id res chain seq x y z
N MET A 1 30.00 16.54 -22.68
CA MET A 1 30.45 16.97 -21.34
C MET A 1 30.02 15.89 -20.38
N LEU A 2 30.99 15.13 -19.87
CA LEU A 2 30.80 13.98 -19.00
C LEU A 2 30.31 14.43 -17.63
N VAL A 3 29.30 13.76 -17.06
CA VAL A 3 29.13 13.69 -15.62
C VAL A 3 28.94 12.22 -15.25
N SER A 4 30.01 11.67 -14.71
CA SER A 4 30.08 10.42 -13.97
C SER A 4 29.68 10.69 -12.53
N ILE A 5 28.69 9.98 -11.99
CA ILE A 5 28.49 9.87 -10.53
C ILE A 5 28.07 8.43 -10.18
N ASN A 6 29.02 7.74 -9.56
CA ASN A 6 28.96 6.66 -8.57
C ASN A 6 27.85 5.60 -8.61
N GLU A 7 28.33 4.36 -8.76
CA GLU A 7 27.69 3.16 -8.22
C GLU A 7 27.60 3.22 -6.68
N SER A 8 26.38 3.12 -6.15
CA SER A 8 26.05 2.43 -4.90
C SER A 8 24.54 2.49 -4.67
N CYS A 9 23.92 1.30 -4.66
CA CYS A 9 22.67 0.97 -3.97
C CYS A 9 21.51 1.98 -4.11
N VAL A 10 20.78 1.90 -5.21
CA VAL A 10 19.34 2.20 -5.23
C VAL A 10 18.73 1.10 -6.08
N ILE A 11 17.69 0.43 -5.58
CA ILE A 11 16.85 -0.42 -6.42
C ILE A 11 16.27 0.53 -7.49
N LEU A 12 16.96 0.60 -8.63
CA LEU A 12 16.52 1.36 -9.78
C LEU A 12 15.25 0.65 -10.24
N TYR A 13 14.10 1.24 -9.94
CA TYR A 13 12.86 0.96 -10.66
C TYR A 13 13.17 1.20 -12.14
N ARG A 14 13.54 0.12 -12.82
CA ARG A 14 13.82 0.10 -14.24
C ARG A 14 12.47 0.30 -14.90
N PHE A 15 12.18 1.52 -15.35
CA PHE A 15 10.97 1.82 -16.13
C PHE A 15 11.01 1.00 -17.42
N ASN A 16 10.52 -0.25 -17.38
CA ASN A 16 10.28 -1.07 -18.56
C ASN A 16 8.97 -0.58 -19.20
N SER A 17 9.09 0.05 -20.38
CA SER A 17 8.13 0.30 -21.49
C SER A 17 6.58 0.26 -21.36
N MET A 18 5.96 0.13 -20.18
CA MET A 18 4.51 0.21 -19.96
C MET A 18 4.18 1.04 -18.70
N SER A 19 4.68 2.27 -18.66
CA SER A 19 4.29 3.26 -17.65
C SER A 19 3.28 4.26 -18.22
N ILE A 20 2.21 4.55 -17.47
CA ILE A 20 1.29 5.65 -17.76
C ILE A 20 1.74 6.82 -16.89
N ASN A 21 2.14 7.93 -17.50
CA ASN A 21 2.66 9.09 -16.79
C ASN A 21 1.86 10.34 -17.18
N GLY A 22 1.71 11.28 -16.25
CA GLY A 22 1.05 12.55 -16.50
C GLY A 22 1.11 13.46 -15.27
N ASP A 23 0.50 14.63 -15.39
CA ASP A 23 0.29 15.56 -14.28
C ASP A 23 -1.21 15.59 -13.95
N LEU A 24 -1.55 15.69 -12.66
CA LEU A 24 -2.94 15.85 -12.23
C LEU A 24 -3.51 17.24 -12.58
N THR A 25 -2.72 18.14 -13.17
CA THR A 25 -3.26 19.32 -13.86
C THR A 25 -4.00 18.98 -15.15
N ASP A 26 -3.68 17.85 -15.78
CA ASP A 26 -4.24 17.43 -17.07
C ASP A 26 -5.31 16.34 -16.93
N PHE A 27 -5.33 15.63 -15.80
CA PHE A 27 -6.25 14.55 -15.49
C PHE A 27 -6.71 14.63 -14.05
N PHE A 28 -8.02 14.49 -13.81
CA PHE A 28 -8.49 14.43 -12.43
C PHE A 28 -8.12 13.07 -11.83
N LEU A 29 -7.70 13.07 -10.56
CA LEU A 29 -7.24 11.87 -9.87
C LEU A 29 -8.32 10.77 -9.82
N ASP A 30 -9.58 11.17 -9.71
CA ASP A 30 -10.74 10.28 -9.76
C ASP A 30 -10.86 9.53 -11.09
N GLU A 31 -10.53 10.17 -12.21
CA GLU A 31 -10.50 9.51 -13.52
C GLU A 31 -9.41 8.44 -13.58
N ILE A 32 -8.22 8.73 -13.05
CA ILE A 32 -7.12 7.77 -12.98
C ILE A 32 -7.51 6.59 -12.08
N ILE A 33 -8.04 6.88 -10.90
CA ILE A 33 -8.49 5.86 -9.94
C ILE A 33 -9.56 4.97 -10.57
N LYS A 34 -10.59 5.58 -11.17
CA LYS A 34 -11.67 4.86 -11.81
C LYS A 34 -11.16 4.00 -12.96
N TYR A 35 -10.23 4.51 -13.76
CA TYR A 35 -9.59 3.76 -14.83
C TYR A 35 -8.82 2.55 -14.27
N LEU A 36 -7.95 2.74 -13.27
CA LEU A 36 -7.15 1.67 -12.68
C LEU A 36 -8.02 0.58 -12.03
N GLN A 37 -9.13 0.97 -11.38
CA GLN A 37 -10.07 0.04 -10.75
C GLN A 37 -10.86 -0.77 -11.78
N ILE A 38 -11.49 -0.10 -12.76
CA ILE A 38 -12.34 -0.76 -13.78
C ILE A 38 -11.49 -1.65 -14.69
N SER A 39 -10.27 -1.23 -15.02
CA SER A 39 -9.35 -2.04 -15.83
C SER A 39 -8.56 -3.07 -15.03
N HIS A 40 -8.92 -3.29 -13.75
CA HIS A 40 -8.32 -4.27 -12.84
C HIS A 40 -6.80 -4.26 -12.85
N LYS A 41 -6.18 -3.08 -12.86
CA LYS A 41 -4.73 -2.97 -12.95
C LYS A 41 -4.05 -3.50 -11.69
N THR A 42 -2.92 -4.15 -11.94
CA THR A 42 -1.94 -4.55 -10.93
C THR A 42 -0.66 -3.76 -11.22
N GLY A 43 -0.01 -3.25 -10.17
CA GLY A 43 1.20 -2.45 -10.32
C GLY A 43 1.35 -1.40 -9.22
N LEU A 44 2.20 -0.41 -9.49
CA LEU A 44 2.52 0.68 -8.57
C LEU A 44 2.05 2.00 -9.15
N LEU A 45 1.13 2.68 -8.46
CA LEU A 45 0.82 4.08 -8.68
C LEU A 45 1.72 4.92 -7.79
N MET A 46 2.55 5.76 -8.40
CA MET A 46 3.40 6.72 -7.72
C MET A 46 2.81 8.11 -7.94
N LEU A 47 2.58 8.82 -6.84
CA LEU A 47 2.24 10.23 -6.82
C LEU A 47 3.48 11.02 -6.40
N VAL A 48 3.88 11.99 -7.22
CA VAL A 48 5.10 12.77 -7.07
C VAL A 48 4.73 14.15 -6.53
N TYR A 49 4.99 14.39 -5.25
CA TYR A 49 4.72 15.68 -4.61
C TYR A 49 5.62 15.92 -3.38
N LYS A 50 6.67 16.75 -3.49
CA LYS A 50 7.71 17.03 -2.46
C LYS A 50 8.44 15.77 -1.96
N THR A 51 7.71 14.77 -1.50
CA THR A 51 8.03 13.37 -1.26
C THR A 51 7.27 12.47 -2.23
N ASN A 52 7.83 11.32 -2.58
CA ASN A 52 7.13 10.36 -3.44
C ASN A 52 6.21 9.49 -2.59
N HIS A 53 4.98 9.30 -3.05
CA HIS A 53 3.98 8.45 -2.43
C HIS A 53 3.70 7.26 -3.34
N PHE A 54 3.71 6.08 -2.76
CA PHE A 54 3.62 4.80 -3.45
C PHE A 54 2.34 4.10 -3.03
N PHE A 55 1.51 3.72 -3.99
CA PHE A 55 0.28 2.98 -3.79
C PHE A 55 0.35 1.71 -4.63
N TRP A 56 0.41 0.55 -3.98
CA TRP A 56 0.43 -0.73 -4.68
C TRP A 56 -0.99 -1.23 -4.92
N LEU A 57 -1.22 -1.66 -6.16
CA LEU A 57 -2.49 -2.16 -6.63
C LEU A 57 -2.37 -3.63 -7.03
N ASN A 58 -3.41 -4.40 -6.71
CA ASN A 58 -3.61 -5.75 -7.20
C ASN A 58 -5.06 -5.89 -7.69
N LYS A 59 -5.24 -6.18 -8.98
CA LYS A 59 -6.56 -6.39 -9.62
C LYS A 59 -7.55 -5.24 -9.35
N GLY A 60 -7.06 -3.99 -9.38
CA GLY A 60 -7.87 -2.79 -9.14
C GLY A 60 -8.18 -2.49 -7.67
N CYS A 61 -7.54 -3.20 -6.73
CA CYS A 61 -7.62 -2.92 -5.29
C CYS A 61 -6.28 -2.40 -4.78
N LEU A 62 -6.32 -1.40 -3.90
CA LEU A 62 -5.18 -0.98 -3.10
C LEU A 62 -4.82 -2.09 -2.10
N VAL A 63 -3.54 -2.45 -2.02
CA VAL A 63 -3.03 -3.50 -1.13
C VAL A 63 -1.96 -3.02 -0.15
N ALA A 64 -1.32 -1.88 -0.44
CA ALA A 64 -0.40 -1.19 0.45
C ALA A 64 -0.20 0.26 -0.01
N ALA A 65 0.28 1.10 0.90
CA ALA A 65 0.75 2.44 0.61
C ALA A 65 2.00 2.77 1.44
N SER A 66 2.89 3.63 0.93
CA SER A 66 4.09 4.07 1.64
C SER A 66 4.66 5.34 1.00
N HIS A 67 5.33 6.18 1.77
CA HIS A 67 6.20 7.24 1.25
C HIS A 67 7.69 6.87 1.28
N ARG A 68 8.00 5.61 1.65
CA ARG A 68 9.37 5.09 1.73
C ARG A 68 9.72 4.27 0.50
N THR A 69 10.98 4.34 0.11
CA THR A 69 11.53 3.60 -1.03
C THR A 69 12.19 2.27 -0.65
N ASP A 70 12.36 1.99 0.64
CA ASP A 70 13.06 0.81 1.14
C ASP A 70 12.17 -0.43 1.32
N GLY A 71 10.85 -0.31 1.10
CA GLY A 71 9.91 -1.42 1.25
C GLY A 71 9.68 -1.85 2.70
N LEU A 72 10.03 -1.01 3.67
CA LEU A 72 9.93 -1.28 5.11
C LEU A 72 8.93 -0.36 5.82
N GLY A 73 7.97 0.22 5.10
CA GLY A 73 6.90 1.07 5.64
C GLY A 73 6.05 0.36 6.67
N LEU A 74 5.47 -0.80 6.31
CA LEU A 74 4.66 -1.60 7.24
C LEU A 74 5.49 -2.08 8.44
N TYR A 75 6.75 -2.46 8.24
CA TYR A 75 7.65 -2.82 9.35
C TYR A 75 7.82 -1.66 10.33
N SER A 76 8.13 -0.48 9.81
CA SER A 76 8.30 0.74 10.60
C SER A 76 7.02 1.07 11.36
N LEU A 77 5.86 0.89 10.73
CA LEU A 77 4.55 1.07 11.33
C LEU A 77 4.30 0.10 12.50
N ILE A 78 4.66 -1.18 12.33
CA ILE A 78 4.52 -2.20 13.38
C ILE A 78 5.38 -1.86 14.60
N LEU A 79 6.60 -1.36 14.37
CA LEU A 79 7.48 -0.90 15.45
C LEU A 79 6.93 0.33 16.16
N GLU A 80 6.45 1.33 15.41
CA GLU A 80 5.91 2.58 15.94
C GLU A 80 4.67 2.34 16.80
N VAL A 81 3.77 1.47 16.35
CA VAL A 81 2.55 1.11 17.08
C VAL A 81 2.81 0.08 18.20
N SER A 82 4.04 -0.44 18.27
CA SER A 82 4.66 -1.11 19.44
C SER A 82 3.94 -2.36 19.98
N LEU A 83 3.28 -3.13 19.12
CA LEU A 83 2.68 -4.40 19.54
C LEU A 83 3.70 -5.56 19.69
N VAL A 84 4.95 -5.36 19.26
CA VAL A 84 6.02 -6.38 19.31
C VAL A 84 7.37 -5.73 19.62
N LYS A 85 8.20 -6.36 20.47
CA LYS A 85 9.58 -5.93 20.75
C LYS A 85 10.46 -6.09 19.50
N GLU A 86 11.26 -5.07 19.17
CA GLU A 86 12.12 -5.02 17.97
C GLU A 86 13.00 -6.28 17.79
N THR A 87 13.55 -6.81 18.88
CA THR A 87 14.43 -7.99 18.87
C THR A 87 13.71 -9.31 18.55
N SER A 88 12.40 -9.38 18.81
CA SER A 88 11.56 -10.51 18.38
C SER A 88 11.14 -10.33 16.93
N LEU A 89 10.89 -9.09 16.50
CA LEU A 89 10.40 -8.80 15.15
C LEU A 89 11.48 -9.01 14.07
N LYS A 90 12.74 -8.66 14.33
CA LYS A 90 13.85 -8.87 13.37
C LYS A 90 14.01 -10.33 12.95
N ARG A 91 14.02 -11.26 13.90
CA ARG A 91 14.16 -12.71 13.61
C ARG A 91 12.98 -13.27 12.81
N VAL A 92 11.79 -12.73 13.05
CA VAL A 92 10.56 -13.15 12.37
C VAL A 92 10.53 -12.58 10.95
N ILE A 93 11.08 -11.40 10.72
CA ILE A 93 11.20 -10.78 9.39
C ILE A 93 12.18 -11.50 8.50
N ASP A 94 13.34 -11.90 9.02
CA ASP A 94 14.30 -12.70 8.25
C ASP A 94 13.65 -14.00 7.77
N SER A 95 12.72 -14.57 8.55
CA SER A 95 11.92 -15.71 8.13
C SER A 95 10.83 -15.33 7.12
N ALA A 96 10.13 -14.22 7.30
CA ALA A 96 9.09 -13.73 6.39
C ALA A 96 9.63 -13.47 4.97
N TYR A 97 10.82 -12.86 4.87
CA TYR A 97 11.48 -12.54 3.60
C TYR A 97 11.69 -13.80 2.73
N ASN A 98 11.91 -14.95 3.36
CA ASN A 98 12.12 -16.23 2.67
C ASN A 98 10.81 -16.94 2.27
N ASN A 99 9.68 -16.59 2.87
CA ASN A 99 8.42 -17.34 2.72
C ASN A 99 7.47 -16.79 1.65
N SER A 100 7.83 -15.69 0.96
CA SER A 100 6.98 -15.02 -0.06
C SER A 100 5.57 -14.62 0.43
N LEU A 101 5.31 -14.70 1.74
CA LEU A 101 4.03 -14.35 2.35
C LEU A 101 4.01 -12.85 2.68
N PRO A 102 2.86 -12.18 2.55
CA PRO A 102 2.64 -10.86 3.11
C PRO A 102 3.05 -10.78 4.58
N LEU A 103 3.81 -9.75 4.96
CA LEU A 103 4.34 -9.59 6.33
C LEU A 103 3.23 -9.62 7.38
N GLY A 104 2.09 -8.96 7.11
CA GLY A 104 0.97 -8.97 8.04
C GLY A 104 0.36 -10.36 8.26
N ILE A 105 0.22 -11.15 7.19
CA ILE A 105 -0.29 -12.53 7.28
C ILE A 105 0.69 -13.38 8.08
N PHE A 106 1.97 -13.33 7.72
CA PHE A 106 3.01 -14.09 8.39
C PHE A 106 3.04 -13.80 9.90
N LEU A 107 2.98 -12.53 10.28
CA LEU A 107 2.96 -12.14 11.69
C LEU A 107 1.68 -12.55 12.42
N HIS A 108 0.53 -12.54 11.73
CA HIS A 108 -0.73 -13.02 12.30
C HIS A 108 -0.71 -14.54 12.54
N GLU A 109 -0.25 -15.31 11.56
CA GLU A 109 -0.16 -16.78 11.66
C GLU A 109 0.82 -17.21 12.76
N ASN A 110 1.86 -16.42 13.02
CA ASN A 110 2.81 -16.64 14.11
C ASN A 110 2.37 -16.01 15.45
N GLY A 111 1.15 -15.48 15.55
CA GLY A 111 0.56 -14.97 16.79
C GLY A 111 1.07 -13.60 17.24
N PHE A 112 1.84 -12.88 16.42
CA PHE A 112 2.36 -11.56 16.74
C PHE A 112 1.33 -10.44 16.51
N LEU A 113 0.40 -10.61 15.58
CA LEU A 113 -0.63 -9.62 15.27
C LEU A 113 -2.02 -10.24 15.34
N SER A 114 -2.96 -9.52 15.96
CA SER A 114 -4.38 -9.88 15.89
C SER A 114 -5.01 -9.39 14.57
N VAL A 115 -6.15 -9.95 14.18
CA VAL A 115 -6.93 -9.44 13.03
C VAL A 115 -7.30 -7.96 13.21
N LYS A 116 -7.64 -7.55 14.44
CA LYS A 116 -7.96 -6.14 14.76
C LYS A 116 -6.75 -5.24 14.52
N THR A 117 -5.57 -5.70 14.94
CA THR A 117 -4.31 -5.02 14.71
C THR A 117 -4.01 -4.89 13.22
N LEU A 118 -4.18 -5.96 12.44
CA LEU A 118 -3.93 -5.91 10.99
C LEU A 118 -4.80 -4.87 10.29
N LYS A 119 -6.09 -4.80 10.65
CA LYS A 119 -7.00 -3.76 10.13
C LYS A 119 -6.50 -2.36 10.47
N MET A 120 -6.16 -2.12 11.72
CA MET A 120 -5.61 -0.84 12.17
C MET A 120 -4.31 -0.48 11.44
N LEU A 121 -3.37 -1.43 11.27
CA LEU A 121 -2.12 -1.19 10.55
C LEU A 121 -2.39 -0.84 9.08
N PHE A 122 -3.29 -1.57 8.41
CA PHE A 122 -3.66 -1.30 7.03
C PHE A 122 -4.35 0.06 6.88
N GLU A 123 -5.28 0.39 7.79
CA GLU A 123 -5.94 1.69 7.84
C GLU A 123 -4.91 2.81 8.02
N VAL A 124 -4.03 2.72 9.01
CA VAL A 124 -3.02 3.76 9.24
C VAL A 124 -2.07 3.88 8.06
N GLN A 125 -1.63 2.76 7.48
CA GLN A 125 -0.75 2.74 6.31
C GLN A 125 -1.39 3.45 5.11
N VAL A 126 -2.67 3.16 4.83
CA VAL A 126 -3.38 3.73 3.68
C VAL A 126 -3.83 5.17 3.94
N ILE A 127 -4.42 5.44 5.11
CA ILE A 127 -5.00 6.74 5.46
C ILE A 127 -3.92 7.82 5.59
N ARG A 128 -2.73 7.50 6.13
CA ARG A 128 -1.62 8.45 6.24
C ARG A 128 -1.20 8.97 4.86
N GLU A 129 -1.09 8.07 3.88
CA GLU A 129 -0.72 8.44 2.51
C GLU A 129 -1.87 9.14 1.77
N LEU A 130 -3.12 8.81 2.12
CA LEU A 130 -4.29 9.42 1.52
C LEU A 130 -4.54 10.88 1.89
N HIS A 131 -4.26 11.28 3.12
CA HIS A 131 -4.47 12.68 3.56
C HIS A 131 -3.69 13.70 2.73
N ILE A 132 -2.62 13.27 2.07
CA ILE A 132 -1.75 14.10 1.25
C ILE A 132 -2.40 14.44 -0.09
N ILE A 133 -3.31 13.59 -0.57
CA ILE A 133 -4.01 13.78 -1.84
C ILE A 133 -5.07 14.89 -1.73
N GLU A 134 -5.75 15.00 -0.59
CA GLU A 134 -6.91 15.90 -0.43
C GLU A 134 -6.55 17.40 -0.40
N HIS A 135 -5.28 17.75 -0.21
CA HIS A 135 -4.87 19.13 0.10
C HIS A 135 -3.99 19.79 -0.96
N GLU A 136 -3.69 19.12 -2.09
CA GLU A 136 -2.60 19.54 -2.97
C GLU A 136 -3.03 19.76 -4.42
N ALA A 137 -2.63 20.91 -4.97
CA ALA A 137 -3.11 21.41 -6.26
C ALA A 137 -2.28 20.96 -7.48
N LYS A 138 -1.09 20.36 -7.27
CA LYS A 138 -0.19 19.90 -8.33
C LYS A 138 0.53 18.64 -7.90
N ILE A 139 0.15 17.51 -8.49
CA ILE A 139 0.73 16.20 -8.19
C ILE A 139 1.04 15.56 -9.55
N GLY A 140 2.30 15.18 -9.77
CA GLY A 140 2.64 14.32 -10.91
C GLY A 140 2.23 12.88 -10.60
N PHE A 141 1.86 12.09 -11.60
CA PHE A 141 1.62 10.66 -11.40
C PHE A 141 2.39 9.80 -12.41
N SER A 142 2.78 8.61 -11.95
CA SER A 142 3.25 7.53 -12.82
C SER A 142 2.66 6.21 -12.35
N PHE A 143 2.25 5.37 -13.28
CA PHE A 143 1.76 4.04 -13.00
C PHE A 143 2.61 3.00 -13.71
N ASP A 144 3.28 2.15 -12.95
CA ASP A 144 4.11 1.05 -13.46
C ASP A 144 3.38 -0.30 -13.27
N GLN A 145 2.94 -0.90 -14.39
CA GLN A 145 2.27 -2.20 -14.40
C GLN A 145 3.21 -3.38 -14.13
N CYS A 146 4.52 -3.18 -14.30
CA CYS A 146 5.53 -4.21 -14.10
C CYS A 146 6.11 -4.19 -12.68
N ALA A 147 5.71 -3.23 -11.85
CA ALA A 147 6.23 -3.10 -10.50
C ALA A 147 5.86 -4.32 -9.64
N THR A 148 6.87 -4.94 -9.03
CA THR A 148 6.67 -6.01 -8.07
C THR A 148 5.99 -5.46 -6.82
N ILE A 149 4.98 -6.18 -6.32
CA ILE A 149 4.33 -5.85 -5.06
C ILE A 149 5.22 -6.35 -3.91
N PRO A 150 5.74 -5.47 -3.04
CA PRO A 150 6.63 -5.88 -1.98
C PRO A 150 5.84 -6.54 -0.85
N ASN A 151 5.98 -7.86 -0.69
CA ASN A 151 5.33 -8.63 0.38
C ASN A 151 5.57 -8.06 1.78
N MET A 152 6.72 -7.41 1.98
CA MET A 152 7.08 -6.75 3.24
C MET A 152 6.24 -5.53 3.59
N GLU A 153 5.57 -4.91 2.61
CA GLU A 153 4.64 -3.79 2.82
C GLU A 153 3.19 -4.26 2.97
N LEU A 154 2.91 -5.54 2.75
CA LEU A 154 1.55 -6.07 2.67
C LEU A 154 1.04 -6.54 4.03
N THR A 155 -0.11 -6.03 4.45
CA THR A 155 -0.85 -6.54 5.62
C THR A 155 -1.63 -7.82 5.31
N GLY A 156 -1.88 -8.10 4.02
CA GLY A 156 -2.82 -9.14 3.57
C GLY A 156 -4.25 -8.64 3.35
N LEU A 157 -4.53 -7.37 3.65
CA LEU A 157 -5.81 -6.74 3.39
C LEU A 157 -5.79 -6.01 2.03
N LYS A 158 -6.98 -5.74 1.50
CA LYS A 158 -7.16 -4.99 0.26
C LYS A 158 -8.37 -4.07 0.35
N LEU A 159 -8.33 -2.98 -0.39
CA LEU A 159 -9.37 -1.98 -0.44
C LEU A 159 -9.66 -1.60 -1.90
N PRO A 160 -10.92 -1.48 -2.32
CA PRO A 160 -11.23 -0.89 -3.62
C PRO A 160 -10.59 0.49 -3.77
N LEU A 161 -10.11 0.82 -4.97
CA LEU A 161 -9.32 2.04 -5.20
C LEU A 161 -10.16 3.33 -5.12
N ASP A 162 -11.46 3.26 -5.43
CA ASP A 162 -12.43 4.35 -5.24
C ASP A 162 -12.49 4.87 -3.79
N TYR A 163 -11.99 4.10 -2.82
CA TYR A 163 -11.79 4.57 -1.46
C TYR A 163 -10.90 5.80 -1.36
N LEU A 164 -9.92 5.93 -2.26
CA LEU A 164 -9.02 7.08 -2.27
C LEU A 164 -9.77 8.41 -2.54
N LEU A 165 -11.00 8.35 -3.07
CA LEU A 165 -11.81 9.53 -3.39
C LEU A 165 -12.78 9.96 -2.28
N CYS A 166 -13.14 9.04 -1.38
CA CYS A 166 -14.12 9.28 -0.33
C CYS A 166 -13.75 8.54 0.96
N PRO A 167 -12.65 8.90 1.63
CA PRO A 167 -12.17 8.16 2.79
C PRO A 167 -13.14 8.13 3.96
N ASN A 168 -13.96 9.19 4.11
CA ASN A 168 -14.88 9.39 5.23
C ASN A 168 -16.27 8.76 5.03
N LEU A 169 -16.62 8.31 3.81
CA LEU A 169 -17.98 7.85 3.50
C LEU A 169 -18.24 6.39 3.95
N TYR A 170 -17.18 5.61 4.15
CA TYR A 170 -17.28 4.18 4.43
C TYR A 170 -16.92 3.79 5.86
N TRP A 171 -16.49 4.74 6.71
CA TRP A 171 -16.11 4.50 8.11
C TRP A 171 -17.16 4.93 9.16
N THR A 172 -18.44 5.03 8.81
CA THR A 172 -19.50 5.31 9.80
C THR A 172 -20.04 4.03 10.44
N GLU A 173 -19.85 3.91 11.77
CA GLU A 173 -20.49 3.05 12.80
C GLU A 173 -20.73 1.54 12.57
N SER A 174 -20.42 0.99 11.39
CA SER A 174 -20.64 -0.42 11.06
C SER A 174 -19.48 -1.35 11.46
N THR A 175 -18.33 -0.81 11.91
CA THR A 175 -17.15 -1.62 12.22
C THR A 175 -17.09 -2.18 13.65
N GLN A 176 -18.03 -1.83 14.54
CA GLN A 176 -18.09 -2.37 15.91
C GLN A 176 -19.22 -3.37 16.17
N ASN A 177 -20.28 -3.42 15.38
CA ASN A 177 -21.44 -4.29 15.66
C ASN A 177 -21.63 -5.51 14.75
N ASP A 178 -20.71 -5.75 13.80
CA ASP A 178 -21.01 -6.59 12.63
C ASP A 178 -20.18 -7.89 12.53
N VAL A 179 -19.97 -8.57 13.66
CA VAL A 179 -19.45 -9.96 13.67
C VAL A 179 -20.57 -11.01 13.61
N SER A 180 -21.83 -10.62 13.84
CA SER A 180 -22.91 -11.60 14.03
C SER A 180 -23.89 -11.77 12.86
N ARG A 181 -23.97 -10.89 11.84
CA ARG A 181 -24.89 -11.10 10.70
C ARG A 181 -24.40 -10.47 9.39
N GLN A 182 -23.96 -11.29 8.44
CA GLN A 182 -23.75 -10.87 7.04
C GLN A 182 -25.09 -10.41 6.41
N PRO A 183 -25.12 -9.36 5.55
CA PRO A 183 -24.59 -9.45 4.17
C PRO A 183 -23.70 -8.26 3.71
N GLN A 184 -22.43 -8.60 3.46
CA GLN A 184 -21.51 -8.17 2.39
C GLN A 184 -21.55 -6.73 1.81
N LYS A 185 -20.66 -5.86 2.32
CA LYS A 185 -19.59 -5.20 1.53
C LYS A 185 -18.30 -5.26 2.36
N LYS A 186 -17.54 -6.33 2.14
CA LYS A 186 -16.44 -6.81 3.00
C LYS A 186 -15.12 -6.10 2.67
N ILE A 187 -14.39 -5.65 3.69
CA ILE A 187 -12.93 -5.76 3.69
C ILE A 187 -12.66 -7.26 3.57
N ILE A 188 -12.24 -7.71 2.39
CA ILE A 188 -11.98 -9.12 2.13
C ILE A 188 -10.53 -9.39 2.51
N ALA A 189 -10.30 -10.01 3.66
CA ALA A 189 -9.05 -10.74 3.88
C ALA A 189 -9.02 -11.89 2.87
N MET A 190 -8.14 -11.80 1.87
CA MET A 190 -7.88 -12.91 0.97
C MET A 190 -6.43 -13.31 1.18
N ALA A 191 -6.22 -14.59 1.50
CA ALA A 191 -4.92 -15.22 1.33
C ALA A 191 -4.49 -15.02 -0.13
N TYR A 192 -3.25 -14.61 -0.33
CA TYR A 192 -2.65 -14.57 -1.64
C TYR A 192 -2.38 -16.03 -2.05
N ASP A 193 -3.12 -16.52 -3.03
CA ASP A 193 -2.76 -17.70 -3.84
C ASP A 193 -1.76 -17.29 -4.94
#